data_AF-A0A350SZV7-F1
#
_entry.id   AF-A0A350SZV7-F1
#
_cell.length_a   1.000
_cell.length_b   1.000
_cell.length_c   1.000
_cell.angle_alpha   90.00
_cell.angle_beta   90.00
_cell.angle_gamma   90.00
#
_symmetry.space_group_name_H-M   'P 1'
#
loop_
_entity.id
_entity.type
_entity.pdbx_description
1 polymer ?
#
loop_
_entity_poly.entity_id
_entity_poly.type
_entity_poly.pdbx_seq_one_letter_code
_entity_poly.pdbx_strand_id
1 'polypeptide(L)' 'QFLVGDPITMTAADVIRVCHAAPDSAVIATHMDAINHCLLTRHALAAAATEAGVAGQLRIPMNGEVLAFEAA' A
#
# COMPACT_ATOMS: atom_id res chain seq x y z
N GLN A 1 -0.15 -16.31 -5.64
CA GLN A 1 0.03 -16.82 -4.27
C GLN A 1 0.77 -18.14 -4.35
N PHE A 2 1.79 -18.35 -3.52
CA PHE A 2 2.46 -19.65 -3.44
C PHE A 2 1.61 -20.65 -2.68
N LEU A 3 1.66 -21.92 -3.08
CA LEU A 3 0.99 -23.01 -2.37
C LEU A 3 1.68 -23.33 -1.03
N VAL A 4 2.94 -22.90 -0.89
CA VAL A 4 3.79 -23.07 0.30
C VAL A 4 4.67 -21.83 0.44
N GLY A 5 4.87 -21.37 1.68
CA GLY A 5 5.68 -20.19 2.00
C GLY A 5 4.87 -18.90 2.06
N ASP A 6 5.55 -17.83 2.51
CA ASP A 6 4.94 -16.52 2.71
C ASP A 6 4.78 -15.74 1.39
N PRO A 7 3.91 -14.72 1.35
CA PRO A 7 3.87 -13.76 0.26
C PRO A 7 5.26 -13.16 -0.01
N ILE A 8 5.67 -13.10 -1.28
CA ILE A 8 6.95 -12.49 -1.69
C ILE A 8 6.90 -10.95 -1.71
N THR A 9 5.71 -10.37 -1.56
CA THR A 9 5.47 -8.93 -1.46
C THR A 9 4.66 -8.63 -0.22
N MET A 10 4.64 -7.36 0.17
CA MET A 10 3.86 -6.89 1.31
C MET A 10 2.36 -7.14 1.14
N THR A 11 1.74 -7.61 2.21
CA THR A 11 0.29 -7.66 2.40
C THR A 11 -0.24 -6.29 2.89
N ALA A 12 -1.57 -6.11 2.92
CA ALA A 12 -2.17 -4.92 3.51
C ALA A 12 -1.77 -4.72 4.98
N ALA A 13 -1.68 -5.80 5.75
CA ALA A 13 -1.23 -5.75 7.14
C ALA A 13 0.22 -5.26 7.26
N ASP A 14 1.09 -5.63 6.33
CA ASP A 14 2.48 -5.19 6.33
C ASP A 14 2.58 -3.69 6.02
N VAL A 15 1.77 -3.19 5.06
CA VAL A 15 1.69 -1.75 4.73
C VAL A 15 1.20 -0.95 5.93
N ILE A 16 0.15 -1.42 6.62
CA ILE A 16 -0.37 -0.78 7.85
C ILE A 16 0.72 -0.74 8.94
N ARG A 17 1.49 -1.82 9.11
CA ARG A 17 2.61 -1.84 10.06
C ARG A 17 3.69 -0.80 9.71
N VAL A 18 3.98 -0.58 8.43
CA VAL A 18 4.90 0.48 8.00
C VAL A 18 4.36 1.87 8.36
N CYS A 19 3.09 2.13 8.08
CA CYS A 19 2.44 3.39 8.45
C CYS A 19 2.58 3.68 9.97
N HIS A 20 2.28 2.69 10.81
CA HIS A 20 2.42 2.83 12.27
C HIS A 20 3.87 2.96 12.74
N ALA A 21 4.82 2.27 12.09
CA ALA A 21 6.23 2.32 12.46
C ALA A 21 6.90 3.67 12.12
N ALA A 22 6.38 4.39 11.13
CA ALA A 22 6.91 5.66 10.66
C ALA A 22 5.80 6.71 10.47
N PRO A 23 5.14 7.17 11.55
CA PRO A 23 3.89 7.96 11.48
C PRO A 23 4.01 9.28 10.70
N ASP A 24 5.21 9.87 10.64
CA ASP A 24 5.47 11.14 9.96
C ASP A 24 5.87 10.98 8.47
N SER A 25 5.96 9.74 7.97
CA SER A 25 6.36 9.48 6.58
C SER A 25 5.16 9.42 5.65
N ALA A 26 5.28 9.93 4.41
CA ALA A 26 4.32 9.58 3.37
C ALA A 26 4.61 8.17 2.83
N VAL A 27 3.61 7.28 2.81
CA VAL A 27 3.75 5.92 2.29
C VAL A 27 3.10 5.83 0.91
N ILE A 28 3.81 5.34 -0.09
CA ILE A 28 3.30 5.20 -1.46
C ILE A 28 3.20 3.72 -1.81
N ALA A 29 1.98 3.20 -1.95
CA ALA A 29 1.75 1.82 -2.32
C ALA A 29 1.81 1.63 -3.84
N THR A 30 2.59 0.65 -4.28
CA THR A 30 2.77 0.28 -5.69
C THR A 30 2.53 -1.22 -5.90
N HIS A 31 2.78 -1.71 -7.12
CA HIS A 31 2.83 -3.14 -7.43
C HIS A 31 1.51 -3.90 -7.17
N MET A 32 0.39 -3.27 -7.58
CA MET A 32 -0.97 -3.81 -7.52
C MET A 32 -1.63 -3.69 -8.90
N ASP A 33 -2.67 -4.49 -9.16
CA ASP A 33 -3.57 -4.38 -10.32
C ASP A 33 -2.89 -4.38 -11.72
N ALA A 34 -1.69 -4.96 -11.83
CA ALA A 34 -0.93 -5.00 -13.09
C ALA A 34 -0.57 -6.42 -13.55
N ILE A 35 -0.25 -7.32 -12.63
CA ILE A 35 0.20 -8.69 -12.93
C ILE A 35 -0.59 -9.71 -12.10
N ASN A 36 -0.81 -10.89 -12.69
CA ASN A 36 -1.75 -11.91 -12.22
C ASN A 36 -1.50 -12.46 -10.80
N HIS A 37 -0.30 -12.30 -10.25
CA HIS A 37 0.07 -12.80 -8.93
C HIS A 37 -0.02 -11.73 -7.83
N CYS A 38 -0.34 -10.48 -8.18
CA CYS A 38 -0.64 -9.40 -7.25
C CYS A 38 -2.12 -9.42 -6.91
N LEU A 39 -2.47 -10.18 -5.88
CA LEU A 39 -3.88 -10.37 -5.50
C LEU A 39 -4.45 -9.22 -4.67
N LEU A 40 -3.60 -8.44 -4.01
CA LEU A 40 -4.02 -7.25 -3.28
C LEU A 40 -4.36 -6.15 -4.30
N THR A 41 -5.62 -5.71 -4.30
CA THR A 41 -6.09 -4.63 -5.17
C THR A 41 -5.95 -3.28 -4.47
N ARG A 42 -5.90 -2.20 -5.26
CA ARG A 42 -5.93 -0.82 -4.73
C ARG A 42 -7.14 -0.57 -3.83
N HIS A 43 -8.31 -1.07 -4.24
CA HIS A 43 -9.55 -0.93 -3.49
C HIS A 43 -9.47 -1.62 -2.12
N ALA A 44 -8.99 -2.87 -2.09
CA ALA A 44 -8.85 -3.61 -0.84
C ALA A 44 -7.84 -2.95 0.12
N LEU A 45 -6.73 -2.44 -0.41
CA LEU A 45 -5.76 -1.72 0.41
C LEU A 45 -6.32 -0.40 0.97
N ALA A 46 -7.07 0.36 0.16
CA ALA A 46 -7.70 1.61 0.59
C ALA A 46 -8.72 1.38 1.71
N ALA A 47 -9.53 0.33 1.60
CA ALA A 47 -10.48 -0.06 2.64
C ALA A 47 -9.77 -0.43 3.95
N ALA A 48 -8.77 -1.32 3.88
CA ALA A 48 -7.99 -1.73 5.05
C ALA A 48 -7.26 -0.55 5.73
N ALA A 49 -6.72 0.39 4.95
CA ALA A 49 -6.06 1.58 5.48
C ALA A 49 -7.06 2.54 6.17
N THR A 50 -8.29 2.62 5.68
CA THR A 50 -9.36 3.42 6.30
C THR A 50 -9.77 2.81 7.64
N GLU A 51 -10.00 1.50 7.68
CA GLU A 51 -10.34 0.76 8.90
C GLU A 51 -9.23 0.88 9.96
N ALA A 52 -7.96 0.86 9.55
CA ALA A 52 -6.81 1.01 10.43
C ALA A 52 -6.46 2.47 10.80
N GLY A 53 -7.19 3.46 10.26
CA GLY A 53 -6.96 4.88 10.57
C GLY A 53 -5.67 5.47 9.97
N VAL A 54 -5.05 4.81 8.99
CA VAL A 54 -3.79 5.25 8.35
C VAL A 54 -4.00 5.81 6.93
N ALA A 55 -5.26 5.93 6.48
CA ALA A 55 -5.59 6.41 5.13
C ALA A 55 -5.04 7.81 4.79
N GLY A 56 -4.85 8.69 5.78
CA GLY A 56 -4.27 10.02 5.56
C GLY A 56 -2.78 10.00 5.17
N GLN A 57 -2.07 8.95 5.56
CA GLN A 57 -0.64 8.77 5.34
C GLN A 57 -0.32 7.99 4.05
N LEU A 58 -1.24 7.10 3.64
CA LEU A 58 -1.06 6.17 2.54
C LEU A 58 -1.55 6.76 1.20
N ARG A 59 -0.68 6.79 0.20
CA ARG A 59 -0.98 7.19 -1.19
C ARG A 59 -1.05 5.95 -2.07
N ILE A 60 -2.12 5.82 -2.84
CA ILE A 60 -2.37 4.69 -3.75
C ILE A 60 -2.59 5.25 -5.18
N PRO A 61 -1.52 5.65 -5.88
CA PRO A 61 -1.61 6.45 -7.10
C PRO A 61 -2.06 5.67 -8.32
N MET A 62 -3.08 6.12 -9.06
CA MET A 62 -3.55 5.51 -10.30
C MET A 62 -2.45 5.42 -11.37
N ASN A 63 -2.64 4.57 -12.38
CA ASN A 63 -1.67 4.44 -13.47
C ASN A 63 -1.53 5.78 -14.21
N GLY A 64 -0.31 6.33 -14.22
CA GLY A 64 -0.02 7.64 -14.80
C GLY A 64 -0.26 8.83 -13.87
N GLU A 65 -0.72 8.62 -12.63
CA GLU A 65 -0.83 9.67 -11.63
C GLU A 65 0.56 10.14 -11.18
N VAL A 66 0.73 11.46 -11.10
CA VAL A 66 1.97 12.10 -10.65
C VAL A 66 1.76 12.66 -9.26
N LEU A 67 2.61 12.27 -8.31
CA LEU A 67 2.66 12.81 -6.96
C LEU A 67 3.80 13.82 -6.86
N ALA A 68 3.50 15.04 -6.43
CA ALA A 68 4.50 16.07 -6.13
C ALA A 68 4.75 16.16 -4.63
N PHE A 69 6.01 16.30 -4.25
CA PHE A 69 6.44 16.47 -2.85
C PHE A 69 7.35 17.68 -2.79
N GLU A 70 7.02 18.61 -1.90
CA GLU A 70 7.88 19.75 -1.61
C GLU A 70 8.91 19.34 -0.56
N ALA A 71 10.12 19.87 -0.68
CA ALA A 71 11.08 19.79 0.42
C ALA A 71 10.59 20.66 1.59
N ALA A 72 10.75 20.15 2.81
CA ALA A 72 10.54 20.92 4.03
C ALA A 72 11.55 22.05 4.16
#